data_AF-A0A3C1FZ07-F1
#
_entry.id   AF-A0A3C1FZ07-F1
#
_cell.length_a   1.000
_cell.length_b   1.000
_cell.length_c   1.000
_cell.angle_alpha   90.00
_cell.angle_beta   90.00
_cell.angle_gamma   90.00
#
_symmetry.space_group_name_H-M   'P 1'
#
loop_
_entity.id
_entity.type
_entity.pdbx_description
1 polymer ?
#
loop_
_entity_poly.entity_id
_entity_poly.type
_entity_poly.pdbx_seq_one_letter_code
_entity_poly.pdbx_strand_id
1 'polypeptide(L)'
;MLISEDHKVPLATVQIWDRVGSRDEVSGKSGLSHFLEHVMFKGIPKYGPKAFSKIIQKNGDVDNAMTTKDYTMCFEILSSDRIGISIDLEADRMSSLLVDPQETSAERDVVMEERRMRQEDDPENSLFERFIATSLMAHPYRRPVIG
;
A
#
# COMPACT_ATOMS: atom_id res chain seq x y z
N MET A 1 -14.22 -5.99 -12.64
CA MET A 1 -13.82 -7.18 -11.87
C MET A 1 -13.32 -8.22 -12.84
N LEU A 2 -12.15 -8.82 -12.58
CA LEU A 2 -11.56 -9.91 -13.36
C LEU A 2 -11.43 -11.12 -12.44
N ILE A 3 -11.79 -12.31 -12.93
CA ILE A 3 -11.75 -13.56 -12.17
C ILE A 3 -10.93 -14.57 -12.97
N SER A 4 -10.01 -15.26 -12.28
CA SER A 4 -9.22 -16.36 -12.84
C SER A 4 -9.35 -17.55 -11.90
N GLU A 5 -9.88 -18.67 -12.40
CA GLU A 5 -10.15 -19.85 -11.59
C GLU A 5 -8.99 -20.88 -11.71
N ASP A 6 -8.41 -21.26 -10.58
CA ASP A 6 -7.50 -22.40 -10.46
C ASP A 6 -7.86 -23.19 -9.18
N HIS A 7 -8.25 -24.46 -9.34
CA HIS A 7 -8.74 -25.30 -8.25
C HIS A 7 -7.70 -26.27 -7.68
N LYS A 8 -6.41 -26.10 -7.98
CA LYS A 8 -5.33 -26.99 -7.48
C LYS A 8 -5.16 -26.94 -5.96
N VAL A 9 -5.48 -25.80 -5.33
CA VAL A 9 -5.33 -25.55 -3.90
C VAL A 9 -6.56 -24.76 -3.43
N PRO A 10 -7.12 -25.02 -2.23
CA PRO A 10 -8.29 -24.31 -1.71
C PRO A 10 -7.93 -22.91 -1.17
N LEU A 11 -7.19 -22.12 -1.95
CA LEU A 11 -6.82 -20.75 -1.67
C LEU A 11 -7.35 -19.83 -2.76
N ALA A 12 -7.64 -18.60 -2.40
CA ALA A 12 -8.03 -17.54 -3.30
C ALA A 12 -7.30 -16.25 -2.93
N THR A 13 -6.97 -15.45 -3.94
CA THR A 13 -6.38 -14.12 -3.75
C THR A 13 -7.36 -13.06 -4.20
N VAL A 14 -7.70 -12.14 -3.32
CA VAL A 14 -8.43 -10.92 -3.65
C VAL A 14 -7.41 -9.80 -3.82
N GLN A 15 -7.55 -9.02 -4.89
CA GLN A 15 -6.64 -7.90 -5.16
C GLN A 15 -7.45 -6.67 -5.56
N ILE A 16 -7.11 -5.54 -4.96
CA ILE A 16 -7.63 -4.22 -5.32
C ILE A 16 -6.49 -3.43 -5.97
N TRP A 17 -6.75 -2.93 -7.18
CA TRP A 17 -5.77 -2.20 -7.99
C TRP A 17 -6.25 -0.78 -8.22
N ASP A 18 -5.65 0.17 -7.53
CA ASP A 18 -5.89 1.59 -7.73
C ASP A 18 -4.91 2.14 -8.77
N ARG A 19 -5.44 2.74 -9.83
CA ARG A 19 -4.65 3.35 -10.91
C ARG A 19 -4.13 4.73 -10.49
N VAL A 20 -3.45 4.77 -9.35
CA VAL A 20 -2.80 5.95 -8.77
C VAL A 20 -1.49 5.50 -8.16
N GLY A 21 -0.39 6.16 -8.49
CA GLY A 21 0.91 5.92 -7.89
C GLY A 21 1.72 7.19 -7.76
N SER A 22 3.02 7.07 -7.45
CA SER A 22 3.85 8.25 -7.14
C SER A 22 4.02 9.21 -8.34
N ARG A 23 3.69 8.80 -9.57
CA ARG A 23 3.72 9.70 -10.74
C ARG A 23 2.60 10.73 -10.73
N ASP A 24 1.50 10.44 -10.02
CA ASP A 24 0.29 11.24 -10.00
C ASP A 24 0.36 12.35 -8.93
N GLU A 25 1.46 12.40 -8.17
CA GLU A 25 1.70 13.33 -7.07
C GLU A 25 2.18 14.71 -7.55
N VAL A 26 1.89 15.72 -6.72
CA VAL A 26 2.31 17.11 -6.97
C VAL A 26 3.67 17.42 -6.34
N SER A 27 4.44 18.31 -6.98
CA SER A 27 5.72 18.78 -6.43
C SER A 27 5.54 19.34 -5.02
N GLY A 28 6.45 18.99 -4.10
CA GLY A 28 6.38 19.39 -2.69
C GLY A 28 5.44 18.54 -1.82
N LYS A 29 4.77 17.54 -2.41
CA LYS A 29 3.97 16.54 -1.70
C LYS A 29 4.21 15.14 -2.29
N SER A 30 5.48 14.75 -2.44
CA SER A 30 5.84 13.41 -2.88
C SER A 30 5.68 12.38 -1.75
N GLY A 31 5.50 11.12 -2.12
CA GLY A 31 5.35 10.00 -1.19
C GLY A 31 3.96 9.84 -0.60
N LEU A 32 2.97 10.62 -1.05
CA LEU A 32 1.59 10.53 -0.56
C LEU A 32 0.91 9.22 -0.92
N SER A 33 1.15 8.65 -2.10
CA SER A 33 0.57 7.36 -2.48
C SER A 33 1.12 6.24 -1.59
N HIS A 34 2.43 6.22 -1.38
CA HIS A 34 3.08 5.27 -0.47
C HIS A 34 2.63 5.49 0.98
N PHE A 35 2.51 6.74 1.40
CA PHE A 35 2.05 7.05 2.74
C PHE A 35 0.59 6.63 2.96
N LEU A 36 -0.28 6.81 1.97
CA LEU A 36 -1.67 6.35 2.02
C LEU A 36 -1.73 4.81 2.16
N GLU A 37 -0.85 4.08 1.46
CA GLU A 37 -0.71 2.63 1.61
C GLU A 37 -0.52 2.22 3.08
N HIS A 38 0.34 2.91 3.81
CA HIS A 38 0.55 2.63 5.24
C HIS A 38 -0.69 2.98 6.09
N VAL A 39 -1.33 4.12 5.78
CA VAL A 39 -2.52 4.60 6.51
C VAL A 39 -3.73 3.69 6.29
N MET A 40 -3.81 3.00 5.13
CA MET A 40 -4.89 2.07 4.78
C MET A 40 -5.07 0.92 5.79
N PHE A 41 -4.06 0.61 6.61
CA PHE A 41 -4.13 -0.44 7.63
C PHE A 41 -4.48 0.06 9.04
N LYS A 42 -4.65 1.38 9.23
CA LYS A 42 -4.79 1.98 10.57
C LYS A 42 -6.21 1.99 11.10
N GLY A 43 -7.23 1.98 10.25
CA GLY A 43 -8.59 1.83 10.74
C GLY A 43 -9.66 1.92 9.67
N ILE A 44 -10.71 1.14 9.87
CA ILE A 44 -11.93 1.16 9.07
C ILE A 44 -13.14 1.24 10.03
N PRO A 45 -14.21 1.99 9.72
CA PRO A 45 -15.22 2.34 10.71
C PRO A 45 -15.99 1.13 11.23
N LYS A 46 -16.26 0.14 10.38
CA LYS A 46 -17.05 -1.03 10.74
C LYS A 46 -16.33 -1.93 11.75
N TYR A 47 -14.99 -1.98 11.71
CA TYR A 47 -14.19 -2.92 12.51
C TYR A 47 -13.28 -2.24 13.54
N GLY A 48 -13.11 -0.92 13.43
CA GLY A 48 -12.26 -0.13 14.32
C GLY A 48 -10.79 -0.10 13.91
N PRO A 49 -9.94 0.52 14.74
CA PRO A 49 -8.54 0.75 14.43
C PRO A 49 -7.72 -0.54 14.43
N LYS A 50 -6.79 -0.66 13.48
CA LYS A 50 -5.82 -1.77 13.35
C LYS A 50 -6.48 -3.16 13.32
N ALA A 51 -7.73 -3.23 12.85
CA ALA A 51 -8.53 -4.45 12.81
C ALA A 51 -8.32 -5.24 11.51
N PHE A 52 -8.04 -4.57 10.39
CA PHE A 52 -7.94 -5.19 9.05
C PHE A 52 -7.02 -6.41 9.05
N SER A 53 -5.71 -6.20 9.27
CA SER A 53 -4.72 -7.27 9.25
C SER A 53 -4.96 -8.31 10.35
N LYS A 54 -5.50 -7.91 11.51
CA LYS A 54 -5.85 -8.87 12.59
C LYS A 54 -6.98 -9.82 12.17
N ILE A 55 -7.97 -9.32 11.42
CA ILE A 55 -9.07 -10.14 10.92
C ILE A 55 -8.54 -11.11 9.88
N ILE A 56 -7.70 -10.66 8.93
CA ILE A 56 -7.08 -11.55 7.93
C ILE A 56 -6.22 -12.63 8.62
N GLN A 57 -5.33 -12.23 9.51
CA GLN A 57 -4.46 -13.17 10.24
C GLN A 57 -5.25 -14.17 11.11
N LYS A 58 -6.33 -13.73 11.76
CA LYS A 58 -7.22 -14.64 12.52
C LYS A 58 -7.88 -15.68 11.62
N ASN A 59 -8.06 -15.37 10.35
CA ASN A 59 -8.57 -16.31 9.36
C ASN A 59 -7.49 -17.19 8.72
N GLY A 60 -6.24 -17.10 9.20
CA GLY A 60 -5.17 -18.07 8.94
C GLY A 60 -4.18 -17.66 7.84
N ASP A 61 -4.16 -16.39 7.48
CA ASP A 61 -3.81 -16.01 6.11
C ASP A 61 -3.10 -14.64 6.02
N VAL A 62 -2.72 -14.19 4.81
CA VAL A 62 -1.77 -13.08 4.57
C VAL A 62 -2.45 -11.89 3.91
N ASP A 63 -2.18 -10.68 4.42
CA ASP A 63 -2.46 -9.39 3.77
C ASP A 63 -1.16 -8.62 3.48
N ASN A 64 -1.13 -7.86 2.38
CA ASN A 64 -0.07 -6.90 2.11
C ASN A 64 -0.51 -5.84 1.09
N ALA A 65 0.32 -4.81 0.91
CA ALA A 65 0.15 -3.80 -0.13
C ALA A 65 1.49 -3.42 -0.77
N MET A 66 1.40 -2.69 -1.89
CA MET A 66 2.55 -2.13 -2.59
C MET A 66 2.13 -0.93 -3.43
N THR A 67 2.93 0.13 -3.36
CA THR A 67 2.85 1.30 -4.22
C THR A 67 3.99 1.33 -5.23
N THR A 68 3.67 1.72 -6.45
CA THR A 68 4.63 1.90 -7.54
C THR A 68 4.53 3.33 -8.10
N LYS A 69 5.21 3.58 -9.22
CA LYS A 69 5.00 4.82 -9.99
C LYS A 69 3.57 4.93 -10.53
N ASP A 70 2.92 3.81 -10.84
CA ASP A 70 1.75 3.79 -11.71
C ASP A 70 0.46 3.34 -11.02
N TYR A 71 0.58 2.63 -9.91
CA TYR A 71 -0.54 2.06 -9.17
C TYR A 71 -0.16 1.79 -7.70
N THR A 72 -1.19 1.68 -6.87
CA THR A 72 -1.15 1.09 -5.53
C THR A 72 -2.05 -0.15 -5.55
N MET A 73 -1.55 -1.25 -5.00
CA MET A 73 -2.25 -2.52 -4.99
C MET A 73 -2.25 -3.11 -3.59
N CYS A 74 -3.42 -3.55 -3.14
CA CYS A 74 -3.59 -4.33 -1.93
C CYS A 74 -4.02 -5.74 -2.29
N PHE A 75 -3.61 -6.72 -1.49
CA PHE A 75 -4.09 -8.07 -1.64
C PHE A 75 -4.23 -8.80 -0.33
N GLU A 76 -5.16 -9.74 -0.33
CA GLU A 76 -5.33 -10.74 0.71
C GLU A 76 -5.38 -12.13 0.06
N ILE A 77 -4.64 -13.06 0.64
CA ILE A 77 -4.74 -14.48 0.31
C ILE A 77 -5.60 -15.09 1.40
N LEU A 78 -6.71 -15.75 1.07
CA LEU A 78 -7.56 -16.45 2.03
C LEU A 78 -7.87 -17.88 1.56
N SER A 79 -8.29 -18.75 2.48
CA SER A 79 -9.03 -19.97 2.12
C SER A 79 -10.20 -19.64 1.17
N SER A 80 -10.43 -20.47 0.14
CA SER A 80 -11.38 -20.18 -0.93
C SER A 80 -12.84 -20.01 -0.45
N ASP A 81 -13.21 -20.58 0.69
CA ASP A 81 -14.52 -20.44 1.34
C ASP A 81 -14.67 -19.13 2.15
N ARG A 82 -13.61 -18.33 2.27
CA ARG A 82 -13.54 -17.11 3.10
C ARG A 82 -13.36 -15.82 2.33
N ILE A 83 -13.37 -15.86 0.99
CA ILE A 83 -13.17 -14.66 0.13
C ILE A 83 -14.10 -13.49 0.47
N GLY A 84 -15.30 -13.77 0.99
CA GLY A 84 -16.25 -12.74 1.40
C GLY A 84 -15.72 -11.82 2.51
N ILE A 85 -14.79 -12.30 3.33
CA ILE A 85 -14.13 -11.51 4.38
C ILE A 85 -13.27 -10.41 3.75
N SER A 86 -12.41 -10.75 2.79
CA SER A 86 -11.58 -9.76 2.08
C SER A 86 -12.43 -8.74 1.34
N ILE A 87 -13.47 -9.20 0.62
CA ILE A 87 -14.35 -8.30 -0.13
C ILE A 87 -15.05 -7.29 0.80
N ASP A 88 -15.55 -7.75 1.95
CA ASP A 88 -16.23 -6.89 2.93
C ASP A 88 -15.28 -5.88 3.59
N LEU A 89 -14.06 -6.31 3.93
CA LEU A 89 -13.02 -5.44 4.47
C LEU A 89 -12.56 -4.38 3.47
N GLU A 90 -12.32 -4.79 2.22
CA GLU A 90 -11.88 -3.88 1.16
C GLU A 90 -12.97 -2.88 0.78
N ALA A 91 -14.23 -3.32 0.73
CA ALA A 91 -15.35 -2.42 0.47
C ALA A 91 -15.45 -1.30 1.53
N ASP A 92 -15.34 -1.63 2.83
CA ASP A 92 -15.36 -0.64 3.91
C ASP A 92 -14.13 0.29 3.86
N ARG A 93 -12.94 -0.29 3.59
CA ARG A 93 -11.69 0.47 3.45
C ARG A 93 -11.76 1.49 2.31
N MET A 94 -12.26 1.09 1.15
CA MET A 94 -12.34 1.96 -0.04
C MET A 94 -13.31 3.13 0.15
N SER A 95 -14.42 2.94 0.86
CA SER A 95 -15.43 4.00 1.01
C SER A 95 -15.27 4.85 2.27
N SER A 96 -14.60 4.35 3.30
CA SER A 96 -14.76 4.93 4.63
C SER A 96 -13.51 4.87 5.51
N LEU A 97 -12.31 4.79 4.91
CA LEU A 97 -11.03 4.78 5.64
C LEU A 97 -10.96 5.86 6.74
N LEU A 98 -10.58 5.45 7.96
CA LEU A 98 -10.37 6.36 9.07
C LEU A 98 -8.95 6.92 9.04
N VAL A 99 -8.83 8.24 8.87
CA VAL A 99 -7.56 8.96 8.91
C VAL A 99 -7.43 9.69 10.25
N ASP A 100 -6.99 8.96 11.27
CA ASP A 100 -6.73 9.54 12.59
C ASP A 100 -5.43 10.37 12.57
N PRO A 101 -5.43 11.65 12.99
CA PRO A 101 -4.23 12.49 12.93
C PRO A 101 -3.06 12.01 13.78
N GLN A 102 -3.32 11.35 14.91
CA GLN A 102 -2.27 10.84 15.80
C GLN A 102 -1.61 9.61 15.17
N GLU A 103 -2.40 8.66 14.68
CA GLU A 103 -1.89 7.48 13.98
C GLU A 103 -1.17 7.86 12.68
N THR A 104 -1.71 8.83 11.94
CA THR A 104 -1.08 9.36 10.72
C THR A 104 0.28 10.02 11.03
N SER A 105 0.38 10.77 12.13
CA SER A 105 1.65 11.39 12.52
C SER A 105 2.69 10.33 12.92
N ALA A 106 2.30 9.32 13.70
CA ALA A 106 3.19 8.23 14.06
C ALA A 106 3.64 7.43 12.83
N GLU A 107 2.75 7.20 11.86
CA GLU A 107 3.09 6.46 10.65
C GLU A 107 4.03 7.24 9.74
N ARG A 108 3.98 8.57 9.77
CA ARG A 108 4.95 9.39 9.04
C ARG A 108 6.36 9.12 9.54
N ASP A 109 6.55 9.01 10.85
CA ASP A 109 7.87 8.72 11.43
C ASP A 109 8.37 7.33 11.02
N VAL A 110 7.46 6.34 10.91
CA VAL A 110 7.77 5.00 10.39
C VAL A 110 8.24 5.06 8.93
N VAL A 111 7.51 5.79 8.07
CA VAL A 111 7.88 5.94 6.65
C VAL A 111 9.20 6.71 6.48
N MET A 112 9.48 7.69 7.34
CA MET A 112 10.76 8.39 7.34
C MET A 112 11.93 7.46 7.71
N GLU A 113 11.74 6.57 8.68
CA GLU A 113 12.75 5.57 9.03
C GLU A 113 12.92 4.51 7.93
N GLU A 114 11.83 4.10 7.28
CA GLU A 114 11.88 3.22 6.11
C GLU A 114 12.68 3.86 4.97
N ARG A 115 12.44 5.14 4.67
CA ARG A 115 13.23 5.89 3.69
C ARG A 115 14.71 5.89 4.08
N ARG A 116 15.03 6.18 5.34
CA ARG A 116 16.41 6.18 5.80
C ARG A 116 17.07 4.82 5.54
N MET A 117 16.44 3.74 6.00
CA MET A 117 16.99 2.39 5.90
C MET A 117 17.05 1.84 4.47
N ARG A 118 16.01 2.04 3.66
CA ARG A 118 15.90 1.41 2.33
C ARG A 118 16.52 2.25 1.23
N GLN A 119 16.60 3.57 1.40
CA GLN A 119 16.96 4.48 0.34
C GLN A 119 18.25 5.23 0.63
N GLU A 120 18.40 5.79 1.83
CA GLU A 120 19.50 6.69 2.16
C GLU A 120 20.75 5.93 2.65
N ASP A 121 20.54 4.92 3.49
CA ASP A 121 21.59 4.05 4.05
C ASP A 121 21.97 2.90 3.10
N ASP A 122 21.30 2.76 1.94
CA ASP A 122 21.64 1.82 0.88
C ASP A 122 22.35 2.54 -0.28
N PRO A 123 23.63 2.23 -0.57
CA PRO A 123 24.41 2.95 -1.57
C PRO A 123 23.92 2.74 -3.01
N GLU A 124 23.32 1.58 -3.32
CA GLU A 124 22.81 1.27 -4.65
C GLU A 124 21.52 2.06 -4.91
N ASN A 125 20.59 2.04 -3.96
CA ASN A 125 19.33 2.78 -4.06
C ASN A 125 19.57 4.30 -4.07
N SER A 126 20.47 4.80 -3.21
CA SER A 126 20.85 6.22 -3.19
C SER A 126 21.47 6.69 -4.51
N LEU A 127 22.34 5.87 -5.12
CA LEU A 127 22.89 6.15 -6.44
C LEU A 127 21.78 6.14 -7.52
N PHE A 128 20.91 5.13 -7.49
CA PHE A 128 19.85 4.97 -8.49
C PHE A 128 18.85 6.13 -8.45
N GLU A 129 18.45 6.60 -7.26
CA GLU A 129 17.58 7.78 -7.13
C GLU A 129 18.20 9.02 -7.76
N ARG A 130 19.49 9.29 -7.49
CA ARG A 130 20.20 10.43 -8.09
C ARG A 130 20.32 10.29 -9.60
N PHE A 131 20.60 9.09 -10.09
CA PHE A 131 20.69 8.80 -11.52
C PHE A 131 19.35 9.08 -12.22
N ILE A 132 18.24 8.58 -11.69
CA ILE A 132 16.89 8.81 -12.23
C ILE A 132 16.50 10.29 -12.16
N ALA A 133 16.77 10.96 -11.02
CA ALA A 133 16.46 12.37 -10.83
C ALA A 133 17.23 13.32 -11.76
N THR A 134 18.42 12.90 -12.23
CA THR A 134 19.27 13.62 -13.20
C THR A 134 18.90 13.28 -14.64
N SER A 135 18.50 12.03 -14.91
CA SER A 135 18.10 11.59 -16.25
C SER A 135 16.74 12.15 -16.66
N LEU A 136 15.84 12.34 -15.70
CA LEU A 136 14.48 12.84 -15.93
C LEU A 136 14.30 14.23 -15.31
N MET A 137 14.39 15.28 -16.15
CA MET A 137 14.34 16.66 -15.67
C MET A 137 12.92 17.15 -15.32
N ALA A 138 11.91 16.67 -16.04
CA ALA A 138 10.52 17.12 -15.90
C ALA A 138 9.52 15.98 -15.58
N HIS A 139 9.78 14.77 -16.07
CA HIS A 139 8.82 13.67 -15.94
C HIS A 139 8.66 13.24 -14.46
N PRO A 140 7.43 12.99 -13.96
CA PRO A 140 7.18 12.67 -12.54
C PRO A 140 7.94 11.45 -12.00
N TYR A 141 8.27 10.48 -12.86
CA TYR A 141 9.09 9.31 -12.51
C TYR A 141 10.46 9.65 -11.91
N ARG A 142 10.90 10.89 -12.05
CA ARG A 142 12.14 11.39 -11.45
C ARG A 142 12.16 11.30 -9.92
N ARG A 143 11.01 11.32 -9.27
CA ARG A 143 10.88 11.29 -7.80
C ARG A 143 10.81 9.84 -7.33
N PRO A 144 11.42 9.44 -6.21
CA PRO A 144 11.27 8.09 -5.63
C PRO A 144 9.81 7.85 -5.18
N VAL A 145 9.42 6.57 -5.02
CA VAL A 145 8.04 6.22 -4.64
C VAL A 145 7.72 6.65 -3.21
N ILE A 146 8.69 6.47 -2.31
CA ILE A 146 8.59 6.82 -0.89
C ILE A 146 8.57 8.33 -0.62
N GLY A 147 8.79 9.15 -1.67
CA GLY A 147 8.74 10.60 -1.60
C GLY A 147 10.09 11.26 -1.48
#